data_AF-A0AAV1YKZ1-F1
#
_entry.id   AF-A0AAV1YKZ1-F1
#
_cell.length_a   1.000
_cell.length_b   1.000
_cell.length_c   1.000
_cell.angle_alpha   90.00
_cell.angle_beta   90.00
_cell.angle_gamma   90.00
#
_symmetry.space_group_name_H-M   'P 1'
#
loop_
_entity.id
_entity.type
_entity.pdbx_description
1 polymer ?
#
loop_
_entity_poly.entity_id
_entity_poly.type
_entity_poly.pdbx_seq_one_letter_code
_entity_poly.pdbx_strand_id
1 'polypeptide(L)'
;MNTIFLPLSPSLSPLLASRACFQRSTTLSVSHSSSTPFLSLSTPPPSLSSAMSSATLQSHSLTNQQPLTELNDESDFESILSPDGYISICGFGSLLSERSARSTFPDLLNFRTAKLNDFRRVFAHVAPVFFERGIAKPETMEISSLSVEPFEGETLVVTVFEIKKSEIPAFIKREVEFRFLAIRPETLDGESFDYPAVLCARYSDEEFLNIRCKGSKEMYFQQYGRWNIDKIWRDDVLPCRVYLRHCVLAANNLGDTAYNNFLDHTYLADRKTTIREHLATTGSGIMEEEPPESLKYRYGG
;
A
#
# COMPACT_ATOMS: atom_id res chain seq x y z
N MET A 1 5.69 -37.34 41.79
CA MET A 1 6.22 -38.48 40.99
C MET A 1 5.15 -39.55 40.94
N ASN A 2 4.66 -39.88 39.75
CA ASN A 2 4.28 -41.25 39.37
C ASN A 2 4.10 -41.28 37.86
N THR A 3 4.57 -42.35 37.22
CA THR A 3 4.78 -42.40 35.76
C THR A 3 3.92 -43.49 35.16
N ILE A 4 3.13 -43.16 34.14
CA ILE A 4 2.45 -44.14 33.29
C ILE A 4 2.80 -43.82 31.84
N PHE A 5 3.18 -44.85 31.09
CA PHE A 5 3.86 -44.73 29.80
C PHE A 5 3.12 -45.57 28.75
N LEU A 6 2.64 -44.92 27.69
CA LEU A 6 2.44 -45.53 26.34
C LEU A 6 1.38 -46.67 26.24
N PRO A 7 0.92 -47.10 25.03
CA PRO A 7 1.61 -47.06 23.73
C PRO A 7 0.93 -46.34 22.55
N LEU A 8 1.77 -45.93 21.60
CA LEU A 8 1.38 -45.76 20.19
C LEU A 8 1.20 -47.14 19.54
N SER A 9 0.45 -47.21 18.45
CA SER A 9 0.65 -48.22 17.40
C SER A 9 0.33 -47.60 16.04
N PRO A 10 1.23 -47.71 15.05
CA PRO A 10 1.01 -47.16 13.71
C PRO A 10 0.19 -48.12 12.83
N SER A 11 -0.44 -47.58 11.79
CA SER A 11 -0.80 -48.39 10.62
C SER A 11 -0.44 -47.63 9.35
N LEU A 12 0.25 -48.32 8.44
CA LEU A 12 0.77 -47.79 7.19
C LEU A 12 0.66 -48.93 6.17
N SER A 13 -0.18 -48.77 5.15
CA SER A 13 -0.17 -49.63 3.95
C SER A 13 -0.92 -48.96 2.79
N PRO A 14 -0.57 -49.28 1.52
CA PRO A 14 -0.90 -48.41 0.38
C PRO A 14 -1.74 -49.12 -0.71
N LEU A 15 -2.12 -48.37 -1.76
CA LEU A 15 -1.83 -48.64 -3.19
C LEU A 15 -2.90 -48.14 -4.18
N LEU A 16 -2.39 -47.56 -5.27
CA LEU A 16 -2.86 -47.63 -6.67
C LEU A 16 -4.21 -47.01 -7.12
N ALA A 17 -4.03 -45.92 -7.86
CA ALA A 17 -4.46 -45.75 -9.27
C ALA A 17 -5.94 -45.50 -9.62
N SER A 18 -6.13 -44.40 -10.38
CA SER A 18 -6.72 -44.50 -11.73
C SER A 18 -6.15 -43.42 -12.66
N ARG A 19 -6.44 -43.52 -13.96
CA ARG A 19 -5.97 -42.61 -15.04
C ARG A 19 -7.13 -41.85 -15.68
N ALA A 20 -6.98 -40.53 -15.82
CA ALA A 20 -7.52 -39.70 -16.92
C ALA A 20 -6.61 -38.46 -17.01
N CYS A 21 -5.97 -38.05 -18.12
CA CYS A 21 -6.34 -38.09 -19.55
C CYS A 21 -7.61 -37.33 -19.89
N PHE A 22 -7.48 -36.00 -20.00
CA PHE A 22 -8.11 -35.27 -21.10
C PHE A 22 -7.11 -34.25 -21.69
N GLN A 23 -6.76 -34.44 -22.95
CA GLN A 23 -6.07 -33.43 -23.76
C GLN A 23 -7.13 -32.60 -24.50
N ARG A 24 -6.94 -31.28 -24.61
CA ARG A 24 -7.47 -30.55 -25.76
C ARG A 24 -6.59 -29.35 -26.10
N SER A 25 -5.64 -29.57 -27.01
CA SER A 25 -4.93 -28.50 -27.69
C SER A 25 -5.84 -27.88 -28.75
N THR A 26 -5.89 -26.55 -28.81
CA THR A 26 -6.30 -25.82 -30.02
C THR A 26 -5.28 -24.71 -30.24
N THR A 27 -4.36 -24.95 -31.17
CA THR A 27 -3.43 -23.95 -31.67
C THR A 27 -4.16 -22.96 -32.57
N LEU A 28 -3.78 -21.68 -32.50
CA LEU A 28 -4.12 -20.69 -33.52
C LEU A 28 -2.88 -19.86 -33.83
N SER A 29 -2.40 -19.98 -35.05
CA SER A 29 -1.20 -19.31 -35.56
C SER A 29 -1.56 -18.01 -36.27
N VAL A 30 -0.82 -16.94 -36.00
CA VAL A 30 -0.78 -15.73 -36.84
C VAL A 30 0.67 -15.50 -37.28
N SER A 31 0.85 -15.17 -38.56
CA SER A 31 2.13 -15.19 -39.27
C SER A 31 2.94 -13.91 -39.12
N HIS A 32 4.27 -14.02 -39.23
CA HIS A 32 5.18 -12.88 -39.42
C HIS A 32 4.98 -12.19 -40.78
N SER A 33 5.41 -10.93 -40.89
CA SER A 33 5.77 -10.30 -42.17
C SER A 33 7.00 -9.39 -42.02
N SER A 34 8.06 -9.75 -42.73
CA SER A 34 9.27 -8.94 -42.97
C SER A 34 8.97 -7.85 -44.02
N SER A 35 9.32 -6.56 -43.87
CA SER A 35 10.62 -5.88 -43.72
C SER A 35 11.30 -5.48 -45.06
N THR A 36 12.41 -4.74 -44.98
CA THR A 36 13.30 -4.30 -46.10
C THR A 36 12.91 -2.95 -46.80
N PRO A 37 13.80 -2.24 -47.55
CA PRO A 37 14.28 -0.93 -47.09
C PRO A 37 14.42 0.16 -48.20
N PHE A 38 14.98 1.35 -47.90
CA PHE A 38 15.61 2.20 -48.92
C PHE A 38 16.73 3.13 -48.39
N LEU A 39 17.63 3.49 -49.31
CA LEU A 39 18.76 4.43 -49.20
C LEU A 39 18.79 5.24 -50.51
N SER A 40 19.41 6.42 -50.67
CA SER A 40 20.43 7.15 -49.88
C SER A 40 20.12 8.69 -49.97
N LEU A 41 20.96 9.72 -49.80
CA LEU A 41 22.43 9.90 -49.76
C LEU A 41 22.79 11.07 -48.82
N SER A 42 23.65 12.02 -49.21
CA SER A 42 24.10 13.17 -48.41
C SER A 42 24.66 14.29 -49.31
N THR A 43 24.48 15.56 -48.91
CA THR A 43 25.44 16.68 -49.17
C THR A 43 25.13 17.91 -48.28
N PRO A 44 26.15 18.65 -47.79
CA PRO A 44 26.01 19.90 -46.99
C PRO A 44 26.61 21.14 -47.73
N PRO A 45 26.80 22.31 -47.07
CA PRO A 45 25.91 23.13 -46.25
C PRO A 45 25.71 24.53 -46.91
N PRO A 46 25.27 25.60 -46.19
CA PRO A 46 26.27 26.45 -45.54
C PRO A 46 25.85 26.99 -44.15
N SER A 47 26.83 27.50 -43.41
CA SER A 47 26.66 28.11 -42.08
C SER A 47 26.24 29.58 -42.13
N LEU A 48 25.29 30.00 -41.28
CA LEU A 48 25.13 31.37 -40.84
C LEU A 48 24.84 31.40 -39.33
N SER A 49 25.41 32.38 -38.63
CA SER A 49 25.25 32.54 -37.18
C SER A 49 23.97 33.32 -36.84
N SER A 50 23.32 32.95 -35.73
CA SER A 50 22.31 33.79 -35.08
C SER A 50 22.47 33.72 -33.56
N ALA A 51 22.10 34.81 -32.89
CA ALA A 51 22.41 35.08 -31.50
C ALA A 51 21.76 34.08 -30.52
N MET A 52 22.43 33.84 -29.38
CA MET A 52 21.77 33.29 -28.21
C MET A 52 20.82 34.33 -27.64
N SER A 53 19.51 34.06 -27.67
CA SER A 53 18.52 34.75 -26.84
C SER A 53 18.04 33.77 -25.77
N SER A 54 18.35 34.08 -24.51
CA SER A 54 18.01 33.22 -23.38
C SER A 54 16.50 33.28 -23.11
N ALA A 55 15.75 32.40 -23.76
CA ALA A 55 14.33 32.21 -23.50
C ALA A 55 14.16 31.53 -22.13
N THR A 56 14.05 32.34 -21.07
CA THR A 56 13.77 31.86 -19.72
C THR A 56 12.47 31.06 -19.72
N LEU A 57 12.58 29.74 -19.57
CA LEU A 57 11.44 28.87 -19.27
C LEU A 57 10.87 29.30 -17.92
N GLN A 58 9.79 30.08 -17.96
CA GLN A 58 9.03 30.40 -16.76
C GLN A 58 8.39 29.11 -16.25
N SER A 59 8.90 28.61 -15.12
CA SER A 59 8.28 27.52 -14.39
C SER A 59 6.92 28.00 -13.88
N HIS A 60 5.85 27.57 -14.54
CA HIS A 60 4.47 27.78 -14.09
C HIS A 60 4.20 26.95 -12.82
N SER A 61 4.74 27.43 -11.70
CA SER A 61 4.48 26.90 -10.36
C SER A 61 3.06 27.30 -9.95
N LEU A 62 2.06 26.60 -10.48
CA LEU A 62 0.65 26.72 -10.08
C LEU A 62 0.38 25.95 -8.77
N THR A 63 1.33 26.00 -7.85
CA THR A 63 1.26 25.46 -6.48
C THR A 63 0.29 26.30 -5.65
N ASN A 64 -1.00 26.17 -5.93
CA ASN A 64 -2.10 26.87 -5.27
C ASN A 64 -2.98 25.93 -4.43
N GLN A 65 -2.49 24.72 -4.13
CA GLN A 65 -2.99 23.91 -3.03
C GLN A 65 -2.66 24.62 -1.70
N GLN A 66 -3.61 24.66 -0.76
CA GLN A 66 -3.30 25.05 0.61
C GLN A 66 -2.38 23.99 1.25
N PRO A 67 -1.44 24.38 2.14
CA PRO A 67 -0.60 23.41 2.83
C PRO A 67 -1.47 22.44 3.64
N LEU A 68 -1.24 21.14 3.45
CA LEU A 68 -1.97 20.07 4.13
C LEU A 68 -1.76 20.17 5.65
N THR A 69 -2.86 20.17 6.42
CA THR A 69 -2.80 20.28 7.88
C THR A 69 -2.29 18.98 8.50
N GLU A 70 -1.07 19.00 9.05
CA GLU A 70 -0.50 17.90 9.82
C GLU A 70 -1.00 17.93 11.28
N LEU A 71 -1.33 16.75 11.82
CA LEU A 71 -1.82 16.56 13.19
C LEU A 71 -0.71 15.92 14.04
N ASN A 72 -0.19 16.67 15.01
CA ASN A 72 1.03 16.35 15.74
C ASN A 72 0.73 15.64 17.06
N ASP A 73 -0.27 16.14 17.80
CA ASP A 73 -0.72 15.63 19.10
C ASP A 73 -2.25 15.62 19.24
N GLU A 74 -2.76 15.16 20.39
CA GLU A 74 -4.18 14.99 20.66
C GLU A 74 -5.00 16.27 20.45
N SER A 75 -4.43 17.47 20.67
CA SER A 75 -5.15 18.74 20.50
C SER A 75 -5.41 19.11 19.04
N ASP A 76 -4.49 18.78 18.12
CA ASP A 76 -4.72 18.90 16.69
C ASP A 76 -5.86 17.98 16.23
N PHE A 77 -5.90 16.74 16.76
CA PHE A 77 -6.99 15.81 16.51
C PHE A 77 -8.34 16.27 17.09
N GLU A 78 -8.34 16.95 18.24
CA GLU A 78 -9.57 17.55 18.78
C GLU A 78 -10.12 18.66 17.88
N SER A 79 -9.27 19.38 17.14
CA SER A 79 -9.68 20.47 16.24
C SER A 79 -10.55 20.03 15.05
N ILE A 80 -10.53 18.74 14.71
CA ILE A 80 -11.28 18.15 13.59
C ILE A 80 -12.46 17.24 14.02
N LEU A 81 -12.81 17.24 15.32
CA LEU A 81 -13.95 16.49 15.83
C LEU A 81 -15.27 16.94 15.19
N SER A 82 -16.14 15.97 14.88
CA SER A 82 -17.55 16.24 14.63
C SER A 82 -18.25 16.69 15.93
N PRO A 83 -19.40 17.40 15.85
CA PRO A 83 -20.19 17.80 17.02
C PRO A 83 -20.58 16.65 17.95
N ASP A 84 -20.73 15.44 17.39
CA ASP A 84 -21.07 14.22 18.13
C ASP A 84 -19.86 13.56 18.84
N GLY A 85 -18.66 14.12 18.70
CA GLY A 85 -17.45 13.66 19.40
C GLY A 85 -16.68 12.53 18.71
N TYR A 86 -16.78 12.43 17.38
CA TYR A 86 -16.08 11.43 16.55
C TYR A 86 -15.08 12.09 15.60
N ILE A 87 -14.04 11.36 15.21
CA ILE A 87 -13.20 11.67 14.05
C ILE A 87 -13.39 10.61 12.97
N SER A 88 -13.28 11.01 11.70
CA SER A 88 -13.18 10.08 10.57
C SER A 88 -11.73 9.65 10.33
N ILE A 89 -11.51 8.40 9.92
CA ILE A 89 -10.19 7.84 9.55
C ILE A 89 -10.26 7.21 8.16
N CYS A 90 -9.25 7.47 7.33
CA CYS A 90 -9.13 6.92 5.97
C CYS A 90 -8.34 5.60 5.93
N GLY A 91 -8.99 4.51 5.54
CA GLY A 91 -8.37 3.22 5.28
C GLY A 91 -7.96 3.02 3.82
N PHE A 92 -6.67 2.81 3.56
CA PHE A 92 -6.13 2.62 2.20
C PHE A 92 -5.41 1.28 1.97
N GLY A 93 -5.08 0.54 3.04
CA GLY A 93 -4.45 -0.79 2.97
C GLY A 93 -5.37 -1.87 3.53
N SER A 94 -4.90 -2.65 4.50
CA SER A 94 -5.74 -3.68 5.17
C SER A 94 -7.05 -3.14 5.78
N LEU A 95 -7.11 -1.84 6.11
CA LEU A 95 -8.31 -1.16 6.62
C LEU A 95 -9.42 -0.98 5.55
N LEU A 96 -9.15 -1.34 4.28
CA LEU A 96 -10.18 -1.52 3.25
C LEU A 96 -11.15 -2.66 3.61
N SER A 97 -10.75 -3.65 4.42
CA SER A 97 -11.70 -4.64 4.96
C SER A 97 -12.22 -4.20 6.33
N GLU A 98 -13.54 -4.21 6.50
CA GLU A 98 -14.17 -3.88 7.78
C GLU A 98 -13.73 -4.86 8.89
N ARG A 99 -13.46 -6.13 8.56
CA ARG A 99 -12.95 -7.10 9.54
C ARG A 99 -11.59 -6.69 10.11
N SER A 100 -10.65 -6.28 9.26
CA SER A 100 -9.34 -5.78 9.70
C SER A 100 -9.45 -4.42 10.39
N ALA A 101 -10.38 -3.56 9.97
CA ALA A 101 -10.68 -2.31 10.65
C ALA A 101 -11.23 -2.56 12.07
N ARG A 102 -12.22 -3.44 12.24
CA ARG A 102 -12.76 -3.84 13.56
C ARG A 102 -11.76 -4.63 14.41
N SER A 103 -10.79 -5.32 13.80
CA SER A 103 -9.66 -5.89 14.56
C SER A 103 -8.69 -4.83 15.13
N THR A 104 -8.89 -3.55 14.77
CA THR A 104 -8.16 -2.39 15.29
C THR A 104 -9.05 -1.49 16.15
N PHE A 105 -10.24 -1.18 15.67
CA PHE A 105 -11.22 -0.27 16.27
C PHE A 105 -12.56 -1.02 16.40
N PRO A 106 -12.77 -1.84 17.46
CA PRO A 106 -13.93 -2.74 17.54
C PRO A 106 -15.26 -2.02 17.40
N ASP A 107 -15.35 -0.86 18.04
CA ASP A 107 -16.53 0.01 18.15
C ASP A 107 -16.75 0.94 16.94
N LEU A 108 -15.96 0.82 15.84
CA LEU A 108 -16.03 1.76 14.73
C LEU A 108 -17.43 1.89 14.13
N LEU A 109 -17.77 3.10 13.73
CA LEU A 109 -19.07 3.44 13.13
C LEU A 109 -18.92 3.82 11.65
N ASN A 110 -20.04 3.80 10.93
CA ASN A 110 -20.23 4.42 9.62
C ASN A 110 -19.18 4.03 8.56
N PHE A 111 -18.73 2.77 8.56
CA PHE A 111 -17.78 2.22 7.58
C PHE A 111 -18.36 2.33 6.15
N ARG A 112 -17.71 3.13 5.30
CA ARG A 112 -18.16 3.49 3.95
C ARG A 112 -16.98 3.63 2.99
N THR A 113 -17.24 3.67 1.69
CA THR A 113 -16.24 4.00 0.66
C THR A 113 -16.23 5.49 0.34
N ALA A 114 -15.06 6.00 -0.08
CA ALA A 114 -14.84 7.41 -0.43
C ALA A 114 -13.73 7.54 -1.49
N LYS A 115 -13.64 8.71 -2.11
CA LYS A 115 -12.49 9.14 -2.91
C LYS A 115 -11.54 10.00 -2.07
N LEU A 116 -10.26 9.91 -2.39
CA LEU A 116 -9.19 10.77 -1.91
C LEU A 116 -8.37 11.23 -3.11
N ASN A 117 -8.48 12.51 -3.45
CA ASN A 117 -7.80 13.13 -4.59
C ASN A 117 -6.41 13.67 -4.17
N ASP A 118 -5.50 13.82 -5.14
CA ASP A 118 -4.12 14.33 -4.98
C ASP A 118 -3.21 13.50 -4.05
N PHE A 119 -3.47 12.20 -3.92
CA PHE A 119 -2.60 11.22 -3.26
C PHE A 119 -2.44 9.95 -4.10
N ARG A 120 -1.28 9.30 -4.00
CA ARG A 120 -1.07 7.94 -4.53
C ARG A 120 -0.70 6.94 -3.45
N ARG A 121 -0.90 5.66 -3.75
CA ARG A 121 -0.68 4.53 -2.83
C ARG A 121 0.53 3.72 -3.26
N VAL A 122 1.46 3.44 -2.35
CA VAL A 122 2.78 2.88 -2.68
C VAL A 122 3.20 1.79 -1.69
N PHE A 123 3.67 0.65 -2.21
CA PHE A 123 4.31 -0.42 -1.44
C PHE A 123 5.79 -0.08 -1.13
N ALA A 124 5.99 0.97 -0.34
CA ALA A 124 7.31 1.53 0.00
C ALA A 124 7.64 1.52 1.51
N HIS A 125 6.76 0.97 2.35
CA HIS A 125 6.89 0.99 3.82
C HIS A 125 7.45 -0.35 4.32
N VAL A 126 8.48 -0.35 5.17
CA VAL A 126 9.00 -1.59 5.80
C VAL A 126 8.51 -1.70 7.24
N ALA A 127 7.38 -2.38 7.46
CA ALA A 127 6.82 -2.56 8.79
C ALA A 127 7.53 -3.69 9.59
N PRO A 128 8.09 -3.40 10.79
CA PRO A 128 8.64 -4.40 11.73
C PRO A 128 7.69 -5.58 12.00
N VAL A 129 6.39 -5.31 12.00
CA VAL A 129 5.33 -6.27 12.31
C VAL A 129 5.25 -7.46 11.33
N PHE A 130 5.85 -7.37 10.14
CA PHE A 130 5.91 -8.49 9.19
C PHE A 130 7.06 -9.47 9.51
N PHE A 131 8.15 -8.97 10.08
CA PHE A 131 9.26 -9.78 10.59
C PHE A 131 8.84 -10.49 11.88
N GLU A 132 8.20 -9.76 12.79
CA GLU A 132 7.60 -10.28 14.05
C GLU A 132 6.59 -11.40 13.83
N ARG A 133 5.95 -11.44 12.66
CA ARG A 133 4.94 -12.43 12.26
C ARG A 133 5.46 -13.53 11.34
N GLY A 134 6.72 -13.48 10.93
CA GLY A 134 7.30 -14.45 9.99
C GLY A 134 6.66 -14.45 8.59
N ILE A 135 6.21 -13.28 8.11
CA ILE A 135 5.61 -13.12 6.76
C ILE A 135 6.40 -12.18 5.84
N ALA A 136 7.41 -11.47 6.37
CA ALA A 136 8.44 -10.84 5.54
C ALA A 136 9.35 -11.92 4.91
N LYS A 137 9.78 -11.73 3.67
CA LYS A 137 10.80 -12.58 3.00
C LYS A 137 12.01 -11.72 2.61
N PRO A 138 12.97 -11.48 3.52
CA PRO A 138 14.10 -10.57 3.28
C PRO A 138 14.99 -10.99 2.11
N GLU A 139 15.06 -12.29 1.81
CA GLU A 139 15.87 -12.88 0.74
C GLU A 139 15.38 -12.49 -0.67
N THR A 140 14.10 -12.13 -0.79
CA THR A 140 13.44 -11.67 -2.03
C THR A 140 13.03 -10.19 -1.97
N MET A 141 13.32 -9.51 -0.87
CA MET A 141 12.84 -8.15 -0.55
C MET A 141 11.30 -8.00 -0.54
N GLU A 142 10.53 -9.10 -0.46
CA GLU A 142 9.07 -9.10 -0.30
C GLU A 142 8.69 -8.80 1.17
N ILE A 143 8.95 -7.56 1.57
CA ILE A 143 8.91 -7.11 2.98
C ILE A 143 8.04 -5.86 3.19
N SER A 144 7.48 -5.26 2.13
CA SER A 144 6.79 -3.97 2.25
C SER A 144 5.29 -4.02 2.50
N SER A 145 4.84 -3.07 3.30
CA SER A 145 3.47 -2.62 3.54
C SER A 145 3.16 -1.38 2.71
N LEU A 146 1.91 -0.93 2.81
CA LEU A 146 1.41 0.26 2.13
C LEU A 146 1.66 1.55 2.90
N SER A 147 1.98 2.60 2.16
CA SER A 147 1.84 3.99 2.58
C SER A 147 1.16 4.82 1.49
N VAL A 148 0.85 6.08 1.82
CA VAL A 148 0.40 7.09 0.85
C VAL A 148 1.30 8.31 0.91
N GLU A 149 1.47 8.97 -0.24
CA GLU A 149 2.20 10.23 -0.40
C GLU A 149 1.41 11.16 -1.36
N PRO A 150 1.49 12.50 -1.19
CA PRO A 150 0.84 13.45 -2.10
C PRO A 150 1.33 13.27 -3.53
N PHE A 151 0.40 13.32 -4.48
CA PHE A 151 0.66 13.27 -5.92
C PHE A 151 -0.52 13.85 -6.69
N GLU A 152 -0.32 15.02 -7.30
CA GLU A 152 -1.36 15.78 -8.00
C GLU A 152 -2.00 14.98 -9.15
N GLY A 153 -3.33 15.02 -9.26
CA GLY A 153 -4.08 14.37 -10.33
C GLY A 153 -4.30 12.86 -10.17
N GLU A 154 -3.82 12.25 -9.08
CA GLU A 154 -4.18 10.87 -8.70
C GLU A 154 -5.46 10.83 -7.84
N THR A 155 -6.15 9.70 -7.87
CA THR A 155 -7.35 9.47 -7.05
C THR A 155 -7.35 8.06 -6.47
N LEU A 156 -7.50 7.96 -5.15
CA LEU A 156 -7.61 6.70 -4.45
C LEU A 156 -9.05 6.45 -3.98
N VAL A 157 -9.58 5.26 -4.24
CA VAL A 157 -10.74 4.73 -3.53
C VAL A 157 -10.27 4.21 -2.19
N VAL A 158 -10.78 4.79 -1.11
CA VAL A 158 -10.46 4.48 0.29
C VAL A 158 -11.73 4.07 1.03
N THR A 159 -11.58 3.48 2.21
CA THR A 159 -12.66 3.40 3.19
C THR A 159 -12.56 4.58 4.16
N VAL A 160 -13.71 5.02 4.69
CA VAL A 160 -13.77 5.95 5.82
C VAL A 160 -14.66 5.33 6.89
N PHE A 161 -14.25 5.45 8.14
CA PHE A 161 -15.01 5.04 9.32
C PHE A 161 -14.72 5.99 10.48
N GLU A 162 -15.58 5.98 11.49
CA GLU A 162 -15.50 6.88 12.63
C GLU A 162 -15.10 6.16 13.93
N ILE A 163 -14.26 6.84 14.72
CA ILE A 163 -13.87 6.44 16.08
C ILE A 163 -14.17 7.56 17.08
N LYS A 164 -14.40 7.21 18.33
CA LYS A 164 -14.73 8.18 19.40
C LYS A 164 -13.50 8.97 19.81
N LYS A 165 -13.69 10.21 20.31
CA LYS A 165 -12.62 11.02 20.93
C LYS A 165 -11.73 10.22 21.90
N SER A 166 -12.32 9.32 22.70
CA SER A 166 -11.61 8.47 23.67
C SER A 166 -10.61 7.47 23.07
N GLU A 167 -10.68 7.20 21.77
CA GLU A 167 -9.81 6.25 21.07
C GLU A 167 -8.57 6.93 20.45
N ILE A 168 -8.54 8.26 20.35
CA ILE A 168 -7.46 9.06 19.74
C ILE A 168 -6.07 8.73 20.34
N PRO A 169 -5.87 8.63 21.68
CA PRO A 169 -4.54 8.33 22.23
C PRO A 169 -4.04 6.92 21.86
N ALA A 170 -4.97 5.97 21.71
CA ALA A 170 -4.66 4.60 21.29
C ALA A 170 -4.31 4.55 19.78
N PHE A 171 -5.00 5.34 18.96
CA PHE A 171 -4.71 5.49 17.54
C PHE A 171 -3.32 6.10 17.29
N ILE A 172 -3.04 7.27 17.89
CA ILE A 172 -1.74 7.97 17.78
C ILE A 172 -0.59 7.07 18.21
N LYS A 173 -0.76 6.34 19.33
CA LYS A 173 0.25 5.40 19.84
C LYS A 173 0.51 4.22 18.90
N ARG A 174 -0.51 3.73 18.19
CA ARG A 174 -0.38 2.58 17.30
C ARG A 174 0.25 2.97 15.97
N GLU A 175 -0.28 3.98 15.30
CA GLU A 175 0.15 4.38 13.95
C GLU A 175 1.32 5.39 14.00
N VAL A 176 2.15 5.31 15.04
CA VAL A 176 3.23 6.28 15.39
C VAL A 176 4.29 6.46 14.31
N GLU A 177 4.43 5.48 13.41
CA GLU A 177 5.34 5.53 12.26
C GLU A 177 4.86 6.49 11.15
N PHE A 178 3.57 6.82 11.10
CA PHE A 178 2.97 7.66 10.07
C PHE A 178 2.89 9.15 10.46
N ARG A 179 2.83 10.00 9.43
CA ARG A 179 2.37 11.38 9.49
C ARG A 179 0.84 11.36 9.48
N PHE A 180 0.19 12.13 10.36
CA PHE A 180 -1.26 12.28 10.34
C PHE A 180 -1.62 13.56 9.59
N LEU A 181 -2.46 13.46 8.56
CA LEU A 181 -2.96 14.61 7.81
C LEU A 181 -4.47 14.71 7.96
N ALA A 182 -4.99 15.90 8.26
CA ALA A 182 -6.41 16.20 8.11
C ALA A 182 -6.69 16.55 6.63
N ILE A 183 -7.43 15.68 5.95
CA ILE A 183 -7.86 15.85 4.56
C ILE A 183 -9.38 15.77 4.46
N ARG A 184 -9.97 16.19 3.33
CA ARG A 184 -11.41 16.06 3.08
C ARG A 184 -11.64 15.02 1.99
N PRO A 185 -12.14 13.82 2.31
CA PRO A 185 -12.59 12.86 1.32
C PRO A 185 -13.84 13.36 0.59
N GLU A 186 -14.13 12.75 -0.55
CA GLU A 186 -15.38 12.88 -1.28
C GLU A 186 -16.16 11.57 -1.27
N THR A 187 -17.48 11.61 -1.43
CA THR A 187 -18.27 10.42 -1.78
C THR A 187 -17.82 9.87 -3.14
N LEU A 188 -18.23 8.64 -3.48
CA LEU A 188 -17.95 8.11 -4.83
C LEU A 188 -18.62 8.94 -5.93
N ASP A 189 -19.65 9.70 -5.61
CA ASP A 189 -20.36 10.63 -6.50
C ASP A 189 -19.73 12.04 -6.56
N GLY A 190 -18.78 12.35 -5.67
CA GLY A 190 -18.00 13.61 -5.68
C GLY A 190 -18.43 14.67 -4.66
N GLU A 191 -19.27 14.33 -3.67
CA GLU A 191 -19.66 15.26 -2.61
C GLU A 191 -18.61 15.28 -1.48
N SER A 192 -18.01 16.43 -1.20
CA SER A 192 -17.00 16.58 -0.14
C SER A 192 -17.58 16.37 1.26
N PHE A 193 -16.83 15.71 2.15
CA PHE A 193 -17.27 15.46 3.53
C PHE A 193 -17.30 16.74 4.38
N ASP A 194 -18.32 16.90 5.24
CA ASP A 194 -18.50 18.05 6.15
C ASP A 194 -17.33 18.27 7.12
N TYR A 195 -16.71 17.18 7.58
CA TYR A 195 -15.60 17.18 8.52
C TYR A 195 -14.36 16.51 7.90
N PRO A 196 -13.14 16.96 8.24
CA PRO A 196 -11.93 16.28 7.82
C PRO A 196 -11.85 14.84 8.34
N ALA A 197 -11.16 13.99 7.58
CA ALA A 197 -10.75 12.66 8.00
C ALA A 197 -9.24 12.59 8.13
N VAL A 198 -8.75 11.75 9.04
CA VAL A 198 -7.32 11.53 9.27
C VAL A 198 -6.78 10.51 8.28
N LEU A 199 -5.70 10.90 7.59
CA LEU A 199 -4.92 10.05 6.69
C LEU A 199 -3.54 9.78 7.29
N CYS A 200 -3.17 8.50 7.38
CA CYS A 200 -1.81 8.06 7.73
C CYS A 200 -0.89 8.12 6.51
N ALA A 201 -0.32 9.30 6.23
CA ALA A 201 0.67 9.50 5.18
C ALA A 201 2.09 9.15 5.65
N ARG A 202 3.03 8.97 4.72
CA ARG A 202 4.43 8.71 5.11
C ARG A 202 5.18 9.97 5.58
N TYR A 203 6.25 9.72 6.34
CA TYR A 203 7.37 10.63 6.48
C TYR A 203 8.48 10.27 5.47
N SER A 204 9.56 11.04 5.43
CA SER A 204 10.91 10.55 5.13
C SER A 204 11.56 9.92 6.39
N ASP A 205 12.65 9.17 6.22
CA ASP A 205 13.37 8.60 7.38
C ASP A 205 13.98 9.70 8.28
N GLU A 206 14.38 10.84 7.69
CA GLU A 206 14.90 12.00 8.41
C GLU A 206 13.82 12.71 9.24
N GLU A 207 12.64 12.96 8.66
CA GLU A 207 11.51 13.52 9.41
C GLU A 207 11.05 12.57 10.52
N PHE A 208 10.97 11.26 10.27
CA PHE A 208 10.63 10.29 11.31
C PHE A 208 11.66 10.29 12.45
N LEU A 209 12.96 10.28 12.13
CA LEU A 209 14.04 10.35 13.12
C LEU A 209 13.96 11.65 13.94
N ASN A 210 13.72 12.80 13.29
CA ASN A 210 13.71 14.10 13.94
C ASN A 210 12.43 14.35 14.77
N ILE A 211 11.25 13.97 14.25
CA ILE A 211 9.95 14.23 14.86
C ILE A 211 9.58 13.12 15.86
N ARG A 212 9.48 11.87 15.41
CA ARG A 212 8.99 10.75 16.23
C ARG A 212 10.09 10.19 17.15
N CYS A 213 11.33 10.08 16.68
CA CYS A 213 12.46 9.67 17.52
C CYS A 213 13.20 10.85 18.20
N LYS A 214 12.79 12.11 17.99
CA LYS A 214 13.41 13.30 18.62
C LYS A 214 14.92 13.42 18.40
N GLY A 215 15.39 13.00 17.23
CA GLY A 215 16.82 12.90 16.85
C GLY A 215 17.55 11.68 17.43
N SER A 216 16.90 10.86 18.27
CA SER A 216 17.50 9.72 18.94
C SER A 216 17.64 8.50 18.03
N LYS A 217 18.85 8.29 17.51
CA LYS A 217 19.22 7.07 16.78
C LYS A 217 19.06 5.79 17.61
N GLU A 218 19.16 5.90 18.94
CA GLU A 218 18.93 4.78 19.86
C GLU A 218 17.45 4.35 19.86
N MET A 219 16.50 5.30 19.92
CA MET A 219 15.07 4.98 19.80
C MET A 219 14.75 4.33 18.45
N TYR A 220 15.34 4.84 17.37
CA TYR A 220 15.19 4.25 16.03
C TYR A 220 15.73 2.82 15.98
N PHE A 221 16.94 2.58 16.52
CA PHE A 221 17.56 1.26 16.55
C PHE A 221 16.77 0.25 17.41
N GLN A 222 16.22 0.67 18.55
CA GLN A 222 15.38 -0.18 19.40
C GLN A 222 14.09 -0.66 18.69
N GLN A 223 13.51 0.19 17.84
CA GLN A 223 12.27 -0.13 17.10
C GLN A 223 12.52 -0.90 15.79
N TYR A 224 13.54 -0.53 15.02
CA TYR A 224 13.78 -1.01 13.65
C TYR A 224 15.07 -1.83 13.48
N GLY A 225 16.14 -1.47 14.21
CA GLY A 225 17.46 -2.08 14.09
C GLY A 225 17.51 -3.57 14.43
N ARG A 226 16.62 -4.04 15.32
CA ARG A 226 16.47 -5.48 15.66
C ARG A 226 16.07 -6.37 14.47
N TRP A 227 15.59 -5.77 13.37
CA TRP A 227 15.20 -6.44 12.13
C TRP A 227 16.08 -6.04 10.93
N ASN A 228 17.23 -5.39 11.18
CA ASN A 228 18.09 -4.79 10.14
C ASN A 228 17.34 -3.80 9.22
N ILE A 229 16.31 -3.12 9.74
CA ILE A 229 15.57 -2.09 9.02
C ILE A 229 16.32 -0.75 9.19
N ASP A 230 17.28 -0.50 8.32
CA ASP A 230 18.04 0.76 8.31
C ASP A 230 17.22 1.94 7.76
N LYS A 231 16.19 1.66 6.94
CA LYS A 231 15.21 2.62 6.40
C LYS A 231 13.79 2.08 6.47
N ILE A 232 12.86 2.93 6.86
CA ILE A 232 11.42 2.65 6.92
C ILE A 232 10.79 2.85 5.54
N TRP A 233 11.22 3.89 4.80
CA TRP A 233 10.66 4.25 3.51
C TRP A 233 11.67 3.95 2.40
N ARG A 234 11.34 2.97 1.54
CA ARG A 234 12.27 2.36 0.59
C ARG A 234 11.72 2.31 -0.82
N ASP A 235 12.65 2.38 -1.77
CA ASP A 235 12.38 2.38 -3.21
C ASP A 235 12.82 1.04 -3.87
N ASP A 236 13.44 0.16 -3.08
CA ASP A 236 14.09 -1.10 -3.47
C ASP A 236 13.47 -2.34 -2.80
N VAL A 237 12.16 -2.28 -2.49
CA VAL A 237 11.40 -3.34 -1.81
C VAL A 237 10.21 -3.80 -2.64
N LEU A 238 9.81 -5.06 -2.45
CA LEU A 238 8.61 -5.66 -3.01
C LEU A 238 7.50 -5.83 -1.94
N PRO A 239 6.23 -5.94 -2.33
CA PRO A 239 5.12 -6.17 -1.41
C PRO A 239 5.29 -7.44 -0.59
N CYS A 240 5.01 -7.40 0.71
CA CYS A 240 4.81 -8.61 1.50
C CYS A 240 3.59 -9.36 0.94
N ARG A 241 3.81 -10.52 0.30
CA ARG A 241 2.83 -11.24 -0.53
C ARG A 241 1.47 -11.44 0.17
N VAL A 242 1.51 -11.99 1.38
CA VAL A 242 0.32 -12.24 2.23
C VAL A 242 -0.47 -10.94 2.52
N TYR A 243 0.23 -9.83 2.75
CA TYR A 243 -0.40 -8.54 3.01
C TYR A 243 -0.95 -7.90 1.73
N LEU A 244 -0.24 -7.98 0.61
CA LEU A 244 -0.73 -7.54 -0.71
C LEU A 244 -2.01 -8.31 -1.07
N ARG A 245 -1.99 -9.65 -0.99
CA ARG A 245 -3.16 -10.50 -1.23
C ARG A 245 -4.36 -10.06 -0.41
N HIS A 246 -4.18 -9.85 0.91
CA HIS A 246 -5.27 -9.36 1.75
C HIS A 246 -5.82 -8.00 1.30
N CYS A 247 -4.95 -7.06 0.92
CA CYS A 247 -5.39 -5.73 0.47
C CYS A 247 -6.15 -5.79 -0.88
N VAL A 248 -5.73 -6.66 -1.80
CA VAL A 248 -6.43 -6.91 -3.07
C VAL A 248 -7.79 -7.57 -2.84
N LEU A 249 -7.88 -8.57 -1.96
CA LEU A 249 -9.14 -9.20 -1.57
C LEU A 249 -10.08 -8.20 -0.84
N ALA A 250 -9.52 -7.36 0.03
CA ALA A 250 -10.26 -6.30 0.71
C ALA A 250 -10.85 -5.29 -0.29
N ALA A 251 -10.06 -4.83 -1.27
CA ALA A 251 -10.53 -3.97 -2.34
C ALA A 251 -11.59 -4.65 -3.23
N ASN A 252 -11.43 -5.94 -3.53
CA ASN A 252 -12.42 -6.73 -4.26
C ASN A 252 -13.77 -6.81 -3.53
N ASN A 253 -13.74 -6.97 -2.21
CA ASN A 253 -14.94 -7.04 -1.37
C ASN A 253 -15.69 -5.69 -1.25
N LEU A 254 -15.08 -4.58 -1.67
CA LEU A 254 -15.72 -3.27 -1.81
C LEU A 254 -16.30 -3.02 -3.21
N GLY A 255 -16.15 -3.97 -4.14
CA GLY A 255 -16.68 -3.91 -5.51
C GLY A 255 -15.72 -3.34 -6.57
N ASP A 256 -16.09 -3.50 -7.83
CA ASP A 256 -15.24 -3.28 -9.01
C ASP A 256 -14.53 -1.91 -9.05
N THR A 257 -15.19 -0.85 -8.59
CA THR A 257 -14.62 0.51 -8.53
C THR A 257 -13.41 0.56 -7.59
N ALA A 258 -13.51 -0.06 -6.41
CA ALA A 258 -12.43 -0.13 -5.44
C ALA A 258 -11.35 -1.14 -5.87
N TYR A 259 -11.75 -2.28 -6.45
CA TYR A 259 -10.85 -3.31 -6.96
C TYR A 259 -9.93 -2.80 -8.05
N ASN A 260 -10.49 -2.22 -9.12
CA ASN A 260 -9.71 -1.70 -10.24
C ASN A 260 -8.85 -0.51 -9.80
N ASN A 261 -9.39 0.41 -8.99
CA ASN A 261 -8.59 1.48 -8.42
C ASN A 261 -7.40 0.95 -7.59
N PHE A 262 -7.60 -0.09 -6.78
CA PHE A 262 -6.48 -0.71 -6.05
C PHE A 262 -5.44 -1.30 -7.00
N LEU A 263 -5.84 -1.98 -8.07
CA LEU A 263 -4.89 -2.61 -9.00
C LEU A 263 -4.11 -1.59 -9.85
N ASP A 264 -4.76 -0.52 -10.30
CA ASP A 264 -4.20 0.44 -11.26
C ASP A 264 -3.56 1.67 -10.60
N HIS A 265 -4.08 2.14 -9.47
CA HIS A 265 -3.60 3.35 -8.76
C HIS A 265 -2.83 3.03 -7.47
N THR A 266 -2.37 1.78 -7.34
CA THR A 266 -1.39 1.36 -6.34
C THR A 266 -0.11 0.91 -7.04
N TYR A 267 1.02 1.41 -6.55
CA TYR A 267 2.33 1.21 -7.18
C TYR A 267 3.29 0.42 -6.29
N LEU A 268 4.29 -0.21 -6.91
CA LEU A 268 5.48 -0.71 -6.21
C LEU A 268 6.35 0.45 -5.70
N ALA A 269 7.38 0.11 -4.93
CA ALA A 269 8.36 1.05 -4.39
C ALA A 269 9.02 1.96 -5.47
N ASP A 270 9.10 1.47 -6.71
CA ASP A 270 9.60 2.20 -7.89
C ASP A 270 8.71 3.37 -8.36
N ARG A 271 7.47 3.44 -7.83
CA ARG A 271 6.42 4.42 -8.17
C ARG A 271 6.06 4.47 -9.65
N LYS A 272 6.17 3.33 -10.34
CA LYS A 272 5.89 3.17 -11.78
C LYS A 272 5.13 1.90 -12.07
N THR A 273 5.59 0.77 -11.56
CA THR A 273 4.96 -0.53 -11.77
C THR A 273 3.68 -0.60 -10.95
N THR A 274 2.54 -0.79 -11.60
CA THR A 274 1.24 -0.96 -10.93
C THR A 274 1.12 -2.33 -10.27
N ILE A 275 0.20 -2.47 -9.31
CA ILE A 275 -0.14 -3.80 -8.74
C ILE A 275 -0.72 -4.73 -9.80
N ARG A 276 -1.48 -4.23 -10.80
CA ARG A 276 -1.96 -5.05 -11.92
C ARG A 276 -0.80 -5.67 -12.71
N GLU A 277 0.19 -4.86 -13.09
CA GLU A 277 1.37 -5.34 -13.84
C GLU A 277 2.23 -6.28 -12.99
N HIS A 278 2.43 -5.98 -11.71
CA HIS A 278 3.20 -6.83 -10.81
C HIS A 278 2.57 -8.22 -10.67
N LEU A 279 1.27 -8.31 -10.36
CA LEU A 279 0.56 -9.59 -10.21
C LEU A 279 0.53 -10.41 -11.51
N ALA A 280 0.50 -9.74 -12.67
CA ALA A 280 0.59 -10.37 -13.98
C ALA A 280 2.02 -10.86 -14.36
N THR A 281 3.04 -10.50 -13.57
CA THR A 281 4.46 -10.77 -13.89
C THR A 281 5.22 -11.35 -12.69
N THR A 282 6.05 -10.55 -12.01
CA THR A 282 6.94 -10.98 -10.92
C THR A 282 6.21 -11.33 -9.62
N GLY A 283 5.03 -10.74 -9.41
CA GLY A 283 4.10 -11.03 -8.32
C GLY A 283 3.11 -12.15 -8.64
N SER A 284 3.37 -12.98 -9.65
CA SER A 284 2.57 -14.18 -9.90
C SER A 284 2.64 -15.16 -8.72
N GLY A 285 1.55 -15.89 -8.48
CA GLY A 285 1.42 -16.77 -7.31
C GLY A 285 1.13 -16.04 -5.99
N ILE A 286 0.89 -14.72 -5.98
CA ILE A 286 0.56 -13.97 -4.74
C ILE A 286 -0.91 -14.19 -4.33
N MET A 287 -1.83 -14.31 -5.28
CA MET A 287 -3.27 -14.48 -4.98
C MET A 287 -3.60 -15.89 -4.46
N GLU A 288 -2.67 -16.83 -4.64
CA GLU A 288 -2.68 -18.21 -4.20
C GLU A 288 -1.99 -18.41 -2.84
N GLU A 289 -1.25 -17.41 -2.33
CA GLU A 289 -0.48 -17.53 -1.08
C GLU A 289 -1.35 -17.22 0.15
N GLU A 290 -1.91 -18.27 0.76
CA GLU A 290 -2.66 -18.17 2.02
C GLU A 290 -1.76 -17.70 3.20
N PRO A 291 -2.29 -16.89 4.14
CA PRO A 291 -1.59 -16.56 5.37
C PRO A 291 -1.35 -17.79 6.26
N PRO A 292 -0.31 -17.77 7.12
CA PRO A 292 -0.22 -18.69 8.26
C PRO A 292 -1.51 -18.71 9.10
N GLU A 293 -1.89 -19.88 9.63
CA GLU A 293 -3.18 -20.07 10.31
C GLU A 293 -3.43 -19.06 11.45
N SER A 294 -2.37 -18.67 12.18
CA SER A 294 -2.40 -17.64 13.25
C SER A 294 -2.75 -16.22 12.76
N LEU A 295 -2.66 -15.95 11.45
CA LEU A 295 -2.95 -14.66 10.82
C LEU A 295 -4.17 -14.71 9.91
N LYS A 296 -4.75 -15.89 9.67
CA LYS A 296 -5.84 -16.14 8.72
C LYS A 296 -7.09 -15.30 8.97
N TYR A 297 -7.45 -15.06 10.23
CA TYR A 297 -8.55 -14.16 10.59
C TYR A 297 -8.31 -12.70 10.13
N ARG A 298 -7.05 -12.26 10.09
CA ARG A 298 -6.63 -10.88 9.77
C ARG A 298 -6.21 -10.69 8.31
N TYR A 299 -5.70 -11.72 7.63
CA TYR A 299 -5.15 -11.63 6.27
C TYR A 299 -5.74 -12.64 5.27
N GLY A 300 -6.80 -13.38 5.62
CA GLY A 300 -7.45 -14.36 4.74
C GLY A 300 -8.46 -13.78 3.73
N GLY A 301 -8.66 -12.46 3.69
CA GLY A 301 -9.71 -11.79 2.92
C GLY A 301 -10.76 -11.15 3.83
#